data_AF-A0A6V7L0G3-F1
#
_entry.id   AF-A0A6V7L0G3-F1
#
_cell.length_a   1.000
_cell.length_b   1.000
_cell.length_c   1.000
_cell.angle_alpha   90.00
_cell.angle_beta   90.00
_cell.angle_gamma   90.00
#
_symmetry.space_group_name_H-M   'P 1'
#
loop_
_entity.id
_entity.type
_entity.pdbx_description
1 polymer ?
#
loop_
_entity_poly.entity_id
_entity_poly.type
_entity_poly.pdbx_seq_one_letter_code
_entity_poly.pdbx_strand_id
1 'polypeptide(L)' 'RNINIANFIKDFNARTADIKEGIPLPVRVKVHPDRTYDLVIHQPPATYFLKQAAGIQRGAMNS' A
#
# COMPACT_ATOMS: atom_id res chain seq x y z
N ARG A 1 18.06 -10.08 -7.65
CA ARG A 1 17.28 -8.89 -7.22
C ARG A 1 17.60 -8.64 -5.75
N ASN A 2 18.64 -7.84 -5.46
CA ASN A 2 19.08 -7.59 -4.08
C ASN A 2 18.74 -6.14 -3.74
N ILE A 3 17.74 -5.93 -2.89
CA ILE A 3 17.32 -4.62 -2.39
C ILE A 3 17.61 -4.61 -0.89
N ASN A 4 18.06 -3.49 -0.35
CA ASN A 4 18.19 -3.36 1.09
C ASN A 4 16.79 -3.32 1.74
N ILE A 5 16.35 -4.46 2.26
CA ILE A 5 15.02 -4.63 2.86
C ILE A 5 14.81 -3.71 4.07
N ALA A 6 15.86 -3.46 4.86
CA ALA A 6 15.77 -2.63 6.05
C ALA A 6 15.49 -1.17 5.68
N ASN A 7 16.12 -0.68 4.60
CA ASN A 7 15.85 0.66 4.09
C ASN A 7 14.45 0.76 3.49
N PHE A 8 14.00 -0.29 2.78
CA PHE A 8 12.65 -0.35 2.23
C PHE A 8 11.58 -0.27 3.32
N ILE A 9 11.72 -1.05 4.40
CA ILE A 9 10.77 -1.04 5.52
C ILE A 9 10.70 0.35 6.16
N LYS A 10 11.84 1.01 6.37
CA LYS A 10 11.87 2.37 6.92
C LYS A 10 11.20 3.39 6.00
N ASP A 11 11.52 3.37 4.70
CA ASP A 11 10.93 4.30 3.72
C ASP A 11 9.42 4.07 3.56
N PHE A 12 8.99 2.81 3.51
CA PHE A 12 7.57 2.46 3.48
C PHE A 12 6.83 2.98 4.72
N ASN A 13 7.32 2.67 5.92
CA ASN A 13 6.69 3.10 7.16
C ASN A 13 6.65 4.64 7.29
N ALA A 14 7.70 5.34 6.87
CA ALA A 14 7.74 6.79 6.87
C ALA A 14 6.69 7.39 5.92
N ARG A 15 6.55 6.83 4.72
CA ARG A 15 5.57 7.29 3.72
C ARG A 15 4.12 6.93 4.06
N THR A 16 3.90 5.88 4.85
CA THR A 16 2.57 5.48 5.33
C THR A 16 2.23 6.01 6.72
N ALA A 17 3.11 6.77 7.36
CA ALA A 17 2.89 7.27 8.73
C ALA A 17 1.62 8.13 8.86
N ASP A 18 1.27 8.86 7.80
CA ASP A 18 0.06 9.71 7.76
C ASP A 18 -1.22 8.93 7.41
N ILE A 19 -1.08 7.64 7.06
CA ILE A 19 -2.20 6.78 6.66
C ILE A 19 -2.65 5.96 7.86
N LYS A 20 -3.97 5.92 8.10
CA LYS A 20 -4.54 5.10 9.18
C LYS A 20 -4.18 3.63 8.98
N GLU A 21 -3.76 3.00 10.08
CA GLU A 21 -3.49 1.57 10.11
C GLU A 21 -4.76 0.75 9.79
N GLY A 22 -4.59 -0.41 9.16
CA GLY A 22 -5.69 -1.28 8.75
C GLY A 22 -6.31 -0.96 7.38
N ILE A 23 -5.76 0.02 6.66
CA ILE A 23 -6.13 0.30 5.27
C ILE A 23 -5.22 -0.50 4.32
N PRO A 24 -5.76 -1.35 3.43
CA PRO A 24 -4.97 -2.01 2.41
C PRO A 24 -4.49 -0.97 1.38
N LEU A 25 -3.18 -0.79 1.30
CA LEU A 25 -2.53 0.13 0.36
C LEU A 25 -1.92 -0.64 -0.80
N PRO A 26 -2.30 -0.33 -2.05
CA PRO A 26 -1.62 -0.88 -3.22
C PRO A 26 -0.23 -0.24 -3.36
N VAL A 27 0.80 -1.10 -3.40
CA VAL A 27 2.20 -0.67 -3.50
C VAL A 27 2.83 -1.26 -4.76
N ARG A 28 3.54 -0.42 -5.52
CA ARG A 28 4.33 -0.86 -6.68
C ARG A 28 5.81 -0.58 -6.42
N VAL A 29 6.62 -1.64 -6.50
CA VAL A 29 8.08 -1.56 -6.34
C VAL A 29 8.74 -1.91 -7.66
N LYS A 30 9.47 -0.96 -8.25
CA LYS A 30 10.30 -1.21 -9.44
C LYS A 30 11.75 -1.28 -9.00
N VAL A 31 12.43 -2.38 -9.33
CA VAL A 31 13.83 -2.62 -8.94
C VAL A 31 14.72 -2.42 -10.15
N HIS A 32 15.73 -1.56 -9.99
CA HIS A 32 16.71 -1.26 -11.02
C HIS A 32 17.97 -2.13 -10.87
N PRO A 33 18.75 -2.33 -11.94
CA PRO A 33 19.96 -3.17 -11.91
C PRO A 33 21.09 -2.58 -11.06
N ASP A 34 21.08 -1.27 -10.80
CA ASP A 34 21.99 -0.55 -9.91
C ASP A 34 21.65 -0.72 -8.41
N ARG A 35 20.70 -1.60 -8.08
CA ARG A 35 20.18 -1.86 -6.72
C ARG A 35 19.37 -0.71 -6.12
N THR A 36 18.99 0.29 -6.93
CA THR A 36 18.00 1.28 -6.53
C THR A 36 16.57 0.73 -6.74
N TYR A 37 15.60 1.35 -6.08
CA TYR A 37 14.19 0.98 -6.21
C TYR A 37 13.31 2.23 -6.28
N ASP A 38 12.28 2.18 -7.12
CA ASP A 38 11.18 3.16 -7.08
C ASP A 38 10.04 2.55 -6.27
N LEU A 39 9.70 3.22 -5.16
CA LEU A 39 8.54 2.90 -4.34
C LEU A 39 7.41 3.88 -4.67
N VAL A 40 6.33 3.36 -5.26
CA VAL A 40 5.09 4.11 -5.49
C VAL A 40 3.99 3.53 -4.61
N ILE A 41 3.53 4.31 -3.65
CA ILE A 41 2.38 3.98 -2.81
C ILE A 41 1.16 4.68 -3.40
N HIS A 42 0.21 3.88 -3.87
CA HIS A 42 -1.04 4.41 -4.39
C HIS A 42 -2.02 4.65 -3.24
N GLN A 43 -2.92 5.61 -3.44
CA GLN A 43 -4.00 5.84 -2.51
C GLN A 43 -4.90 4.60 -2.41
N PRO A 44 -5.49 4.35 -1.23
CA PRO A 44 -6.40 3.25 -1.07
C PRO A 44 -7.56 3.37 -2.06
N PRO A 45 -8.02 2.24 -2.63
CA PRO A 45 -9.04 2.26 -3.65
C PRO A 45 -10.32 2.89 -3.10
N ALA A 46 -11.03 3.67 -3.93
CA ALA A 46 -12.27 4.32 -3.55
C ALA A 46 -13.32 3.35 -2.95
N THR A 47 -13.28 2.07 -3.37
CA THR A 47 -14.09 1.00 -2.80
C THR A 47 -13.86 0.75 -1.31
N TYR A 48 -12.67 1.01 -0.78
CA TYR A 48 -12.38 0.94 0.65
C TYR A 48 -13.09 2.07 1.41
N PHE A 49 -13.00 3.31 0.91
CA PHE A 49 -13.69 4.46 1.51
C PHE A 49 -15.21 4.31 1.48
N LEU A 50 -15.76 3.80 0.37
CA LEU A 50 -17.19 3.52 0.25
C LEU A 50 -17.66 2.45 1.24
N LYS A 51 -16.88 1.38 1.41
CA LYS A 51 -17.16 0.33 2.40
C LYS A 51 -17.08 0.84 3.84
N GLN A 52 -16.09 1.68 4.14
CA GLN A 52 -15.93 2.28 5.47
C GLN A 52 -17.07 3.27 5.79
N ALA A 53 -17.46 4.12 4.84
CA ALA A 53 -18.57 5.06 4.99
C ALA A 53 -19.92 4.34 5.10
N ALA A 54 -20.09 3.20 4.42
CA ALA A 54 -21.30 2.37 4.50
C ALA A 54 -21.34 1.44 5.73
N GLY A 55 -20.23 1.30 6.49
CA GLY A 55 -20.14 0.35 7.60
C GLY A 55 -20.10 -1.13 7.18
N ILE A 56 -19.85 -1.42 5.90
CA ILE A 56 -19.93 -2.76 5.33
C ILE A 56 -18.51 -3.32 5.15
N GLN A 57 -18.13 -4.30 5.95
CA GLN A 57 -16.77 -4.89 5.93
C GLN A 57 -16.51 -5.85 4.76
N ARG A 58 -17.55 -6.39 4.11
CA ARG A 58 -17.43 -7.32 2.97
C ARG A 58 -18.18 -6.78 1.77
N GLY A 59 -17.54 -6.75 0.59
CA GLY A 59 -18.25 -6.44 -0.65
C GLY A 59 -19.32 -7.50 -0.90
N ALA A 60 -20.45 -7.12 -1.50
CA ALA A 60 -21.49 -8.06 -1.90
C ALA A 60 -20.86 -9.17 -2.75
N MET A 61 -20.96 -10.41 -2.27
CA MET A 61 -20.57 -11.60 -3.01
C MET A 61 -21.80 -11.97 -3.84
N ASN A 62 -21.82 -11.56 -5.11
CA ASN A 62 -22.80 -12.11 -6.04
C ASN A 62 -22.35 -13.54 -6.39
N SER A 63 -23.22 -14.50 -6.08
CA SER A 63 -23.17 -15.90 -6.49
C SER A 63 -23.40 -16.07 -7.99
#